data_AF-A0A2A2RVU5-F1
#
_entry.id   AF-A0A2A2RVU5-F1
#
_cell.length_a   1.000
_cell.length_b   1.000
_cell.length_c   1.000
_cell.angle_alpha   90.00
_cell.angle_beta   90.00
_cell.angle_gamma   90.00
#
_symmetry.space_group_name_H-M   'P 1'
#
loop_
_entity.id
_entity.type
_entity.pdbx_description
1 polymer ?
#
loop_
_entity_poly.entity_id
_entity_poly.type
_entity_poly.pdbx_seq_one_letter_code
_entity_poly.pdbx_strand_id
1 'polypeptide(L)'
;MNRLATTGARFWAWLADQRPLKRVSLKLALLAVVVLFALYPNPVLLVRQAGHLLDMESLIQPNLPAMPEINRSIDQLLATNTVPLTEFKAVERFVLRRISYQYDWHGWWNLDYWPTAAEVWERQREDCDGRAVLAVSILRARGHQDARLVANLQHVWVAVGTNELMGPMADKNFRREGGKTIVTFPALKTLLDSLAMTCKFPAWRVVLMLVTVLALVFHPAMDRGRFAMLCTAMLAGYVVFLDWCVRRVDRDAAGFDWNFPVAAGLMLGALVLAWRDAKRVVVG
;
A
#
# COMPACT_ATOMS: atom_id res chain seq x y z
N MET A 1 -11.04 -26.64 -24.81
CA MET A 1 -10.78 -26.73 -23.35
C MET A 1 -9.78 -27.83 -22.95
N ASN A 2 -9.66 -28.97 -23.66
CA ASN A 2 -8.72 -30.06 -23.30
C ASN A 2 -7.20 -29.74 -23.43
N ARG A 3 -6.79 -28.79 -24.29
CA ARG A 3 -5.36 -28.42 -24.44
C ARG A 3 -4.80 -27.59 -23.28
N LEU A 4 -5.61 -26.74 -22.65
CA LEU A 4 -5.16 -25.91 -21.51
C LEU A 4 -5.00 -26.72 -20.21
N ALA A 5 -5.88 -27.70 -19.99
CA ALA A 5 -5.77 -28.61 -18.85
C ALA A 5 -4.51 -29.50 -18.92
N THR A 6 -4.10 -29.89 -20.14
CA THR A 6 -2.92 -30.74 -20.35
C THR A 6 -1.60 -29.97 -20.22
N THR A 7 -1.55 -28.69 -20.60
CA THR A 7 -0.36 -27.85 -20.38
C THR A 7 -0.11 -27.55 -18.92
N GLY A 8 -1.17 -27.28 -18.14
CA GLY A 8 -1.06 -27.03 -16.70
C GLY A 8 -0.47 -28.23 -15.97
N ALA A 9 -1.09 -29.41 -16.10
CA ALA A 9 -0.62 -30.63 -15.43
C ALA A 9 0.84 -30.97 -15.76
N ARG A 10 1.26 -30.77 -17.02
CA ARG A 10 2.65 -30.99 -17.46
C ARG A 10 3.64 -30.02 -16.80
N PHE A 11 3.30 -28.74 -16.69
CA PHE A 11 4.15 -27.76 -16.02
C PHE A 11 4.40 -28.14 -14.56
N TRP A 12 3.36 -28.59 -13.86
CA TRP A 12 3.47 -28.94 -12.45
C TRP A 12 4.21 -30.26 -12.20
N ALA A 13 4.01 -31.26 -13.07
CA ALA A 13 4.82 -32.47 -13.06
C ALA A 13 6.30 -32.13 -13.26
N TRP A 14 6.61 -31.34 -14.30
CA TRP A 14 7.97 -30.85 -14.55
C TRP A 14 8.56 -30.07 -13.37
N LEU A 15 7.77 -29.22 -12.72
CA LEU A 15 8.19 -28.44 -11.56
C LEU A 15 8.47 -29.34 -10.34
N ALA A 16 7.67 -30.39 -10.16
CA ALA A 16 7.85 -31.37 -9.08
C ALA A 16 9.16 -32.15 -9.25
N ASP A 17 9.52 -32.48 -10.49
CA ASP A 17 10.74 -33.22 -10.88
C ASP A 17 12.03 -32.38 -10.79
N GLN A 18 11.93 -31.07 -10.56
CA GLN A 18 13.10 -30.23 -10.37
C GLN A 18 13.79 -30.51 -9.01
N ARG A 19 15.11 -30.32 -8.98
CA ARG A 19 15.90 -30.34 -7.73
C ARG A 19 15.29 -29.42 -6.67
N PRO A 20 15.35 -29.76 -5.36
CA PRO A 20 14.65 -29.03 -4.31
C PRO A 20 14.88 -27.51 -4.32
N LEU A 21 16.14 -27.08 -4.43
CA LEU A 21 16.48 -25.65 -4.48
C LEU A 21 15.89 -24.96 -5.72
N LYS A 22 16.08 -25.55 -6.91
CA LYS A 22 15.53 -25.02 -8.17
C LYS A 22 14.00 -24.92 -8.12
N ARG A 23 13.33 -25.93 -7.57
CA ARG A 23 11.87 -25.96 -7.39
C ARG A 23 11.40 -24.82 -6.50
N VAL A 24 12.06 -24.60 -5.35
CA VAL A 24 11.73 -23.49 -4.44
C VAL A 24 11.97 -22.15 -5.13
N SER A 25 13.11 -21.96 -5.79
CA SER A 25 13.41 -20.72 -6.53
C SER A 25 12.38 -20.42 -7.62
N LEU A 26 11.96 -21.42 -8.39
CA LEU A 26 10.92 -21.26 -9.42
C LEU A 26 9.55 -20.89 -8.82
N LYS A 27 9.17 -21.50 -7.69
CA LYS A 27 7.93 -21.14 -6.98
C LYS A 27 7.97 -19.72 -6.43
N LEU A 28 9.10 -19.31 -5.84
CA LEU A 28 9.30 -17.96 -5.35
C LEU A 28 9.31 -16.93 -6.49
N ALA A 29 9.92 -17.26 -7.63
CA ALA A 29 9.88 -16.39 -8.81
C ALA A 29 8.46 -16.23 -9.34
N LEU A 30 7.68 -17.31 -9.43
CA LEU A 30 6.27 -17.25 -9.85
C LEU A 30 5.42 -16.45 -8.85
N LEU A 31 5.64 -16.63 -7.54
CA LEU A 31 4.98 -15.82 -6.52
C LEU A 31 5.36 -14.34 -6.67
N ALA A 32 6.64 -14.02 -6.87
CA ALA A 32 7.10 -12.66 -7.07
C ALA A 32 6.45 -12.01 -8.29
N VAL A 33 6.31 -12.72 -9.42
CA VAL A 33 5.59 -12.23 -10.60
C VAL A 33 4.13 -11.91 -10.28
N VAL A 34 3.43 -12.79 -9.56
CA VAL A 34 2.03 -12.54 -9.18
C VAL A 34 1.90 -11.40 -8.20
N VAL A 35 2.80 -11.30 -7.21
CA VAL A 35 2.82 -10.18 -6.25
C VAL A 35 3.10 -8.87 -6.96
N LEU A 36 4.08 -8.81 -7.86
CA LEU A 36 4.36 -7.62 -8.68
C LEU A 36 3.16 -7.26 -9.56
N PHE A 37 2.51 -8.23 -10.20
CA PHE A 37 1.31 -7.96 -11.00
C PHE A 37 0.14 -7.46 -10.14
N ALA A 38 -0.06 -8.04 -8.96
CA ALA A 38 -1.15 -7.67 -8.07
C ALA A 38 -0.93 -6.30 -7.42
N LEU A 39 0.30 -5.99 -6.98
CA LEU A 39 0.62 -4.76 -6.26
C LEU A 39 1.09 -3.64 -7.18
N TYR A 40 1.85 -3.94 -8.22
CA TYR A 40 2.49 -2.96 -9.11
C TYR A 40 2.30 -3.32 -10.59
N PRO A 41 1.04 -3.39 -11.08
CA PRO A 41 0.76 -3.73 -12.48
C PRO A 41 1.38 -2.73 -13.48
N ASN A 42 1.73 -1.52 -13.04
CA ASN A 42 2.47 -0.56 -13.86
C ASN A 42 3.97 -0.52 -13.43
N PRO A 43 4.85 -1.28 -14.10
CA PRO A 43 6.26 -1.35 -13.74
C PRO A 43 7.02 -0.04 -14.04
N VAL A 44 6.55 0.78 -14.98
CA VAL A 44 7.15 2.09 -15.26
C VAL A 44 7.00 3.01 -14.05
N LEU A 45 5.80 3.03 -13.44
CA LEU A 45 5.57 3.80 -12.22
C LEU A 45 6.36 3.24 -11.03
N LEU A 46 6.57 1.93 -10.94
CA LEU A 46 7.41 1.35 -9.89
C LEU A 46 8.86 1.85 -9.99
N VAL A 47 9.42 1.94 -11.20
CA VAL A 47 10.78 2.50 -11.40
C VAL A 47 10.82 3.98 -11.06
N ARG A 48 9.80 4.76 -11.45
CA ARG A 48 9.70 6.17 -11.05
C ARG A 48 9.58 6.34 -9.55
N GLN A 49 8.74 5.53 -8.88
CA GLN A 49 8.58 5.54 -7.43
C GLN A 49 9.90 5.27 -6.73
N ALA A 50 10.70 4.31 -7.20
CA ALA A 50 12.03 4.07 -6.66
C ALA A 50 12.92 5.32 -6.79
N GLY A 51 12.86 6.03 -7.93
CA GLY A 51 13.54 7.32 -8.10
C GLY A 51 13.04 8.39 -7.13
N HIS A 52 11.73 8.51 -6.96
CA HIS A 52 11.11 9.47 -6.05
C HIS A 52 11.47 9.22 -4.59
N LEU A 53 11.57 7.95 -4.17
CA LEU A 53 11.98 7.60 -2.81
C LEU A 53 13.47 7.87 -2.56
N LEU A 54 14.31 7.78 -3.60
CA LEU A 54 15.73 8.15 -3.54
C LEU A 54 15.93 9.67 -3.52
N ASP A 55 15.07 10.42 -4.22
CA ASP A 55 15.11 11.88 -4.25
C ASP A 55 13.72 12.51 -4.09
N MET A 56 13.20 12.48 -2.87
CA MET A 56 11.88 13.07 -2.56
C MET A 56 11.79 14.57 -2.81
N GLU A 57 12.93 15.29 -2.76
CA GLU A 57 12.92 16.73 -2.97
C GLU A 57 12.57 17.08 -4.42
N SER A 58 12.82 16.16 -5.36
CA SER A 58 12.38 16.30 -6.76
C SER A 58 10.86 16.34 -6.93
N LEU A 59 10.10 15.82 -5.97
CA LEU A 59 8.63 15.87 -5.97
C LEU A 59 8.10 17.28 -5.69
N ILE A 60 8.88 18.07 -4.95
CA ILE A 60 8.48 19.39 -4.44
C ILE A 60 8.78 20.46 -5.49
N GLN A 61 7.75 21.12 -6.01
CA GLN A 61 7.86 22.05 -7.13
C GLN A 61 7.27 23.43 -6.77
N PRO A 62 8.00 24.27 -6.01
CA PRO A 62 7.50 25.59 -5.60
C PRO A 62 7.32 26.57 -6.77
N ASN A 63 7.93 26.29 -7.92
CA ASN A 63 7.85 27.08 -9.14
C ASN A 63 6.83 26.54 -10.16
N LEU A 64 5.82 25.76 -9.71
CA LEU A 64 4.76 25.25 -10.56
C LEU A 64 4.07 26.41 -11.35
N PRO A 65 3.80 26.28 -12.66
CA PRO A 65 3.15 27.34 -13.43
C PRO A 65 1.79 27.79 -12.88
N ALA A 66 1.06 26.90 -12.20
CA ALA A 66 -0.22 27.20 -11.57
C ALA A 66 -0.10 27.91 -10.20
N MET A 67 1.11 28.06 -9.67
CA MET A 67 1.34 28.63 -8.32
C MET A 67 0.76 30.04 -8.13
N PRO A 68 0.81 30.97 -9.11
CA PRO A 68 0.15 32.27 -8.97
C PRO A 68 -1.38 32.18 -8.78
N GLU A 69 -2.03 31.23 -9.47
CA GLU A 69 -3.47 30.97 -9.29
C GLU A 69 -3.75 30.37 -7.92
N ILE A 70 -2.99 29.33 -7.54
CA ILE A 70 -3.10 28.67 -6.25
C ILE A 70 -2.95 29.66 -5.10
N ASN A 71 -1.92 30.51 -5.15
CA ASN A 71 -1.67 31.52 -4.13
C ASN A 71 -2.81 32.52 -4.03
N ARG A 72 -3.36 32.98 -5.16
CA ARG A 72 -4.52 33.89 -5.17
C ARG A 72 -5.74 33.24 -4.51
N SER A 73 -6.01 31.97 -4.76
CA SER A 73 -7.11 31.26 -4.10
C SER A 73 -6.90 31.11 -2.59
N ILE A 74 -5.66 30.90 -2.14
CA ILE A 74 -5.32 30.84 -0.71
C ILE A 74 -5.47 32.22 -0.06
N ASP A 75 -5.03 33.29 -0.72
CA ASP A 75 -5.18 34.66 -0.21
C ASP A 75 -6.67 35.04 -0.08
N GLN A 76 -7.51 34.62 -1.04
CA GLN A 76 -8.96 34.76 -0.94
C GLN A 76 -9.53 33.97 0.24
N LEU A 77 -9.06 32.74 0.48
CA LEU A 77 -9.47 31.95 1.65
C LEU A 77 -9.05 32.59 2.96
N LEU A 78 -7.92 33.29 3.01
CA LEU A 78 -7.48 34.05 4.18
C LEU A 78 -8.36 35.29 4.41
N ALA A 79 -8.71 36.01 3.36
CA ALA A 79 -9.48 37.25 3.44
C ALA A 79 -10.97 37.05 3.77
N THR A 80 -11.57 35.96 3.30
CA THR A 80 -13.04 35.77 3.33
C THR A 80 -13.54 34.84 4.42
N ASN A 81 -12.64 34.26 5.23
CA ASN A 81 -13.04 33.31 6.26
C ASN A 81 -13.62 34.02 7.49
N THR A 82 -14.74 33.52 7.98
CA THR A 82 -15.40 34.05 9.18
C THR A 82 -14.59 33.80 10.45
N VAL A 83 -13.76 32.76 10.46
CA VAL A 83 -12.78 32.50 11.51
C VAL A 83 -11.38 32.77 10.94
N PRO A 84 -10.55 33.61 11.57
CA PRO A 84 -9.18 33.84 11.12
C PRO A 84 -8.42 32.52 10.98
N LEU A 85 -8.00 32.19 9.75
CA LEU A 85 -7.11 31.07 9.51
C LEU A 85 -5.66 31.52 9.57
N THR A 86 -4.81 30.70 10.17
CA THR A 86 -3.38 30.80 9.89
C THR A 86 -3.12 30.41 8.44
N GLU A 87 -2.05 30.94 7.85
CA GLU A 87 -1.63 30.58 6.49
C GLU A 87 -1.52 29.08 6.29
N PHE A 88 -0.94 28.36 7.27
CA PHE A 88 -0.80 26.91 7.22
C PHE A 88 -2.14 26.17 7.14
N LYS A 89 -3.15 26.62 7.90
CA LYS A 89 -4.50 26.05 7.85
C LYS A 89 -5.23 26.43 6.57
N ALA A 90 -4.95 27.60 5.98
CA ALA A 90 -5.47 27.97 4.68
C ALA A 90 -4.90 27.09 3.56
N VAL A 91 -3.59 26.81 3.56
CA VAL A 91 -2.95 25.89 2.61
C VAL A 91 -3.51 24.47 2.76
N GLU A 92 -3.57 23.93 3.98
CA GLU A 92 -4.14 22.61 4.25
C GLU A 92 -5.58 22.52 3.72
N ARG A 93 -6.43 23.50 4.07
CA ARG A 93 -7.83 23.54 3.63
C ARG A 93 -7.95 23.67 2.11
N PHE A 94 -7.10 24.48 1.47
CA PHE A 94 -7.08 24.62 0.02
C PHE A 94 -6.80 23.28 -0.64
N VAL A 95 -5.72 22.59 -0.24
CA VAL A 95 -5.32 21.31 -0.85
C VAL A 95 -6.39 20.24 -0.63
N LEU A 96 -6.90 20.10 0.60
CA LEU A 96 -7.93 19.10 0.92
C LEU A 96 -9.23 19.30 0.14
N ARG A 97 -9.58 20.55 -0.18
CA ARG A 97 -10.76 20.87 -1.00
C ARG A 97 -10.50 20.72 -2.50
N ARG A 98 -9.30 21.08 -2.95
CA ARG A 98 -8.95 21.14 -4.37
C ARG A 98 -8.62 19.77 -4.93
N ILE A 99 -7.91 18.93 -4.17
CA ILE A 99 -7.46 17.62 -4.59
C ILE A 99 -8.35 16.57 -3.95
N SER A 100 -9.16 15.86 -4.73
CA SER A 100 -10.07 14.82 -4.21
C SER A 100 -9.29 13.60 -3.70
N TYR A 101 -9.71 12.98 -2.60
CA TYR A 101 -8.98 11.84 -2.04
C TYR A 101 -9.21 10.59 -2.89
N GLN A 102 -8.15 9.97 -3.37
CA GLN A 102 -8.19 8.70 -4.09
C GLN A 102 -6.91 7.91 -3.86
N TYR A 103 -7.05 6.68 -3.36
CA TYR A 103 -5.91 5.77 -3.18
C TYR A 103 -5.19 5.45 -4.50
N ASP A 104 -3.89 5.22 -4.41
CA ASP A 104 -3.03 4.91 -5.56
C ASP A 104 -3.44 3.69 -6.35
N TRP A 105 -3.96 2.65 -5.69
CA TRP A 105 -4.42 1.46 -6.40
C TRP A 105 -5.66 1.72 -7.28
N HIS A 106 -6.34 2.84 -7.09
CA HIS A 106 -7.40 3.33 -7.98
C HIS A 106 -6.89 4.36 -9.01
N GLY A 107 -6.01 5.28 -8.60
CA GLY A 107 -5.52 6.38 -9.46
C GLY A 107 -4.31 6.02 -10.33
N TRP A 108 -3.38 5.26 -9.78
CA TRP A 108 -2.10 4.86 -10.38
C TRP A 108 -2.01 3.37 -10.70
N TRP A 109 -3.00 2.59 -10.25
CA TRP A 109 -3.06 1.13 -10.32
C TRP A 109 -2.00 0.38 -9.50
N ASN A 110 -1.04 1.09 -8.89
CA ASN A 110 -0.01 0.53 -8.02
C ASN A 110 -0.42 0.63 -6.55
N LEU A 111 0.23 -0.13 -5.68
CA LEU A 111 -0.02 -0.11 -4.24
C LEU A 111 0.32 1.26 -3.63
N ASP A 112 1.35 1.90 -4.14
CA ASP A 112 1.92 3.17 -3.68
C ASP A 112 2.66 3.85 -4.86
N TYR A 113 2.49 5.16 -5.03
CA TYR A 113 3.17 6.02 -5.99
C TYR A 113 3.09 7.47 -5.55
N TRP A 114 4.22 8.05 -5.15
CA TRP A 114 4.32 9.44 -4.72
C TRP A 114 4.45 10.34 -5.95
N PRO A 115 3.41 11.12 -6.32
CA PRO A 115 3.45 11.95 -7.51
C PRO A 115 4.23 13.26 -7.27
N THR A 116 4.68 13.88 -8.35
CA THR A 116 5.16 15.27 -8.32
C THR A 116 4.00 16.26 -8.13
N ALA A 117 4.27 17.47 -7.62
CA ALA A 117 3.20 18.47 -7.44
C ALA A 117 2.48 18.84 -8.76
N ALA A 118 3.17 18.80 -9.90
CA ALA A 118 2.57 18.95 -11.22
C ALA A 118 1.59 17.84 -11.56
N GLU A 119 1.93 16.57 -11.32
CA GLU A 119 1.02 15.43 -11.53
C GLU A 119 -0.21 15.52 -10.63
N VAL A 120 -0.02 15.89 -9.35
CA VAL A 120 -1.14 16.12 -8.40
C VAL A 120 -2.07 17.19 -8.94
N TRP A 121 -1.51 18.31 -9.41
CA TRP A 121 -2.27 19.43 -9.94
C TRP A 121 -2.98 19.09 -11.26
N GLU A 122 -2.36 18.32 -12.15
CA GLU A 122 -2.99 17.89 -13.39
C GLU A 122 -4.18 16.96 -13.11
N ARG A 123 -4.00 16.00 -12.20
CA ARG A 123 -5.01 14.95 -11.94
C ARG A 123 -6.13 15.38 -11.01
N GLN A 124 -5.89 16.37 -10.14
CA GLN A 124 -6.84 16.88 -9.15
C GLN A 124 -7.40 15.79 -8.21
N ARG A 125 -6.73 14.63 -8.11
CA ARG A 125 -7.08 13.51 -7.23
C ARG A 125 -5.83 12.74 -6.83
N GLU A 126 -5.63 12.55 -5.54
CA GLU A 126 -4.50 11.84 -4.94
C GLU A 126 -4.83 11.45 -3.50
N ASP A 127 -4.04 10.57 -2.90
CA ASP A 127 -4.15 10.26 -1.48
C ASP A 127 -3.33 11.20 -0.60
N CYS A 128 -2.87 10.72 0.56
CA CYS A 128 -2.13 11.53 1.53
C CYS A 128 -0.81 12.06 0.97
N ASP A 129 -0.09 11.28 0.15
CA ASP A 129 1.25 11.61 -0.31
C ASP A 129 1.27 12.79 -1.30
N GLY A 130 0.45 12.75 -2.35
CA GLY A 130 0.35 13.78 -3.37
C GLY A 130 -0.23 15.07 -2.79
N ARG A 131 -1.19 14.96 -1.87
CA ARG A 131 -1.70 16.11 -1.11
C ARG A 131 -0.59 16.76 -0.28
N ALA A 132 0.24 15.97 0.40
CA ALA A 132 1.38 16.49 1.16
C ALA A 132 2.45 17.12 0.25
N VAL A 133 2.80 16.48 -0.88
CA VAL A 133 3.73 17.01 -1.88
C VAL A 133 3.28 18.38 -2.39
N LEU A 134 2.01 18.51 -2.76
CA LEU A 134 1.47 19.79 -3.23
C LEU A 134 1.47 20.84 -2.11
N ALA A 135 1.08 20.48 -0.88
CA ALA A 135 1.08 21.39 0.25
C ALA A 135 2.49 21.92 0.59
N VAL A 136 3.52 21.06 0.59
CA VAL A 136 4.92 21.49 0.79
C VAL A 136 5.34 22.43 -0.34
N SER A 137 5.01 22.11 -1.59
CA SER A 137 5.35 22.94 -2.75
C SER A 137 4.75 24.34 -2.63
N ILE A 138 3.48 24.45 -2.22
CA ILE A 138 2.80 25.72 -1.97
C ILE A 138 3.47 26.48 -0.82
N LEU A 139 3.73 25.83 0.32
CA LEU A 139 4.35 26.47 1.47
C LEU A 139 5.73 27.06 1.13
N ARG A 140 6.56 26.30 0.40
CA ARG A 140 7.86 26.78 -0.05
C ARG A 140 7.76 27.92 -1.06
N ALA A 141 6.78 27.89 -1.96
CA ALA A 141 6.51 29.00 -2.88
C ALA A 141 6.09 30.29 -2.14
N ARG A 142 5.46 30.13 -0.97
CA ARG A 142 5.02 31.22 -0.09
C ARG A 142 6.07 31.63 0.95
N GLY A 143 7.30 31.13 0.84
CA GLY A 143 8.44 31.55 1.65
C GLY A 143 8.84 30.61 2.79
N HIS A 144 8.08 29.54 3.04
CA HIS A 144 8.36 28.58 4.12
C HIS A 144 9.31 27.48 3.64
N GLN A 145 10.60 27.82 3.51
CA GLN A 145 11.63 26.92 2.94
C GLN A 145 11.90 25.67 3.78
N ASP A 146 11.57 25.70 5.06
CA ASP A 146 11.75 24.59 6.00
C ASP A 146 10.59 23.56 5.97
N ALA A 147 9.55 23.82 5.17
CA ALA A 147 8.47 22.86 4.93
C ALA A 147 9.02 21.57 4.29
N ARG A 148 8.64 20.42 4.85
CA ARG A 148 9.13 19.10 4.44
C ARG A 148 8.08 18.00 4.61
N LEU A 149 8.27 16.92 3.86
CA LEU A 149 7.48 15.69 4.00
C LEU A 149 7.93 14.91 5.24
N VAL A 150 6.95 14.36 5.94
CA VAL A 150 7.12 13.39 7.02
C VAL A 150 6.14 12.25 6.75
N ALA A 151 6.55 11.02 7.00
CA ALA A 151 5.70 9.86 6.78
C ALA A 151 5.95 8.74 7.78
N ASN A 152 5.01 7.80 7.79
CA ASN A 152 5.17 6.47 8.33
C ASN A 152 4.61 5.44 7.34
N LEU A 153 4.40 4.20 7.78
CA LEU A 153 3.88 3.13 6.91
C LEU A 153 2.44 3.34 6.43
N GLN A 154 1.69 4.29 6.98
CA GLN A 154 0.27 4.49 6.70
C GLN A 154 -0.06 5.82 6.06
N HIS A 155 0.76 6.84 6.33
CA HIS A 155 0.38 8.22 6.07
C HIS A 155 1.59 9.09 5.79
N VAL A 156 1.39 10.07 4.91
CA VAL A 156 2.35 11.12 4.56
C VAL A 156 1.73 12.47 4.87
N TRP A 157 2.48 13.36 5.51
CA TRP A 157 2.01 14.66 5.95
C TRP A 157 3.13 15.71 5.90
N VAL A 158 2.81 16.93 6.33
CA VAL A 158 3.70 18.09 6.22
C VAL A 158 4.15 18.56 7.60
N ALA A 159 5.46 18.82 7.74
CA ALA A 159 6.02 19.55 8.87
C ALA A 159 6.59 20.90 8.39
N VAL A 160 6.30 21.99 9.11
CA VAL A 160 6.80 23.34 8.85
C VAL A 160 6.99 24.09 10.17
N GLY A 161 8.20 24.54 10.45
CA GLY A 161 8.60 25.04 11.77
C GLY A 161 8.31 24.00 12.87
N THR A 162 7.52 24.42 13.85
CA THR A 162 6.99 23.56 14.94
C THR A 162 5.60 22.99 14.65
N ASN A 163 5.04 23.28 13.48
CA ASN A 163 3.70 22.85 13.10
C ASN A 163 3.74 21.57 12.26
N GLU A 164 2.69 20.77 12.40
CA GLU A 164 2.43 19.64 11.51
C GLU A 164 0.99 19.73 10.98
N LEU A 165 0.85 19.49 9.69
CA LEU A 165 -0.39 19.64 8.94
C LEU A 165 -0.78 18.31 8.33
N MET A 166 -2.03 18.20 7.88
CA MET A 166 -2.60 17.08 7.13
C MET A 166 -2.76 15.80 7.95
N GLY A 167 -3.11 15.92 9.23
CA GLY A 167 -3.36 14.78 10.11
C GLY A 167 -2.06 14.05 10.51
N PRO A 168 -1.15 14.71 11.25
CA PRO A 168 0.10 14.09 11.66
C PRO A 168 -0.12 12.86 12.54
N MET A 169 0.79 11.89 12.43
CA MET A 169 0.82 10.70 13.28
C MET A 169 2.02 10.74 14.23
N ALA A 170 1.89 10.05 15.36
CA ALA A 170 2.93 10.03 16.40
C ALA A 170 4.25 9.41 15.91
N ASP A 171 4.16 8.30 15.16
CA ASP A 171 5.32 7.60 14.62
C ASP A 171 5.83 8.29 13.36
N LYS A 172 7.10 8.72 13.37
CA LYS A 172 7.77 9.43 12.24
C LYS A 172 8.87 8.56 11.64
N ASN A 173 8.44 7.45 11.04
CA ASN A 173 9.36 6.41 10.57
C ASN A 173 10.15 6.80 9.33
N PHE A 174 9.67 7.79 8.58
CA PHE A 174 10.32 8.25 7.37
C PHE A 174 10.31 9.77 7.35
N ARG A 175 11.49 10.39 7.44
CA ARG A 175 11.59 11.85 7.48
C ARG A 175 12.94 12.33 6.99
N ARG A 176 13.01 13.60 6.56
CA ARG A 176 14.27 14.25 6.19
C ARG A 176 14.73 15.16 7.32
N GLU A 177 15.94 14.95 7.83
CA GLU A 177 16.58 15.79 8.83
C GLU A 177 18.03 16.07 8.41
N GLY A 178 18.45 17.34 8.40
CA GLY A 178 19.81 17.72 8.02
C GLY A 178 20.24 17.24 6.63
N GLY A 179 19.30 17.22 5.66
CA GLY A 179 19.55 16.76 4.30
C GLY A 179 19.61 15.23 4.11
N LYS A 180 19.43 14.44 5.18
CA LYS A 180 19.45 12.97 5.15
C LYS A 180 18.05 12.40 5.34
N THR A 181 17.75 11.32 4.63
CA THR A 181 16.55 10.50 4.87
C THR A 181 16.82 9.60 6.06
N ILE A 182 15.99 9.71 7.10
CA ILE A 182 16.03 8.88 8.29
C ILE A 182 14.87 7.90 8.21
N VAL A 183 15.21 6.62 8.30
CA VAL A 183 14.26 5.51 8.36
C VAL A 183 14.37 4.84 9.72
N THR A 184 13.27 4.73 10.46
CA THR A 184 13.23 4.02 11.74
C THR A 184 12.21 2.90 11.72
N PHE A 185 12.41 1.89 12.58
CA PHE A 185 11.45 0.80 12.69
C PHE A 185 10.14 1.30 13.34
N PRO A 186 8.98 0.98 12.76
CA PRO A 186 7.66 1.37 13.30
C PRO A 186 7.34 0.66 14.61
N ALA A 187 6.50 1.29 15.44
CA ALA A 187 5.91 0.59 16.58
C ALA A 187 5.02 -0.56 16.10
N LEU A 188 4.84 -1.58 16.95
CA LEU A 188 3.93 -2.70 16.64
C LEU A 188 2.51 -2.23 16.34
N LYS A 189 2.03 -1.18 17.04
CA LYS A 189 0.72 -0.57 16.76
C LYS A 189 0.65 -0.12 15.31
N THR A 190 1.63 0.67 14.84
CA THR A 190 1.71 1.18 13.48
C THR A 190 1.80 0.06 12.45
N LEU A 191 2.54 -1.02 12.72
CA LEU A 191 2.56 -2.20 11.85
C LEU A 191 1.18 -2.85 11.71
N LEU A 192 0.46 -3.04 12.82
CA LEU A 192 -0.86 -3.65 12.82
C LEU A 192 -1.92 -2.74 12.20
N ASP A 193 -1.82 -1.43 12.43
CA ASP A 193 -2.69 -0.43 11.80
C ASP A 193 -2.44 -0.38 10.28
N SER A 194 -1.18 -0.44 9.85
CA SER A 194 -0.81 -0.54 8.43
C SER A 194 -1.36 -1.81 7.79
N LEU A 195 -1.26 -2.94 8.50
CA LEU A 195 -1.82 -4.21 8.04
C LEU A 195 -3.35 -4.12 7.89
N ALA A 196 -4.03 -3.41 8.80
CA ALA A 196 -5.48 -3.21 8.72
C ALA A 196 -5.92 -2.35 7.53
N MET A 197 -5.04 -1.54 6.92
CA MET A 197 -5.36 -0.83 5.68
C MET A 197 -5.66 -1.77 4.51
N THR A 198 -5.36 -3.07 4.63
CA THR A 198 -5.77 -4.10 3.66
C THR A 198 -7.28 -4.09 3.40
N CYS A 199 -8.13 -3.66 4.34
CA CYS A 199 -9.58 -3.55 4.07
C CYS A 199 -9.96 -2.48 3.03
N LYS A 200 -9.07 -1.52 2.76
CA LYS A 200 -9.26 -0.50 1.72
C LYS A 200 -8.70 -0.95 0.37
N PHE A 201 -7.83 -1.97 0.37
CA PHE A 201 -7.17 -2.48 -0.82
C PHE A 201 -8.12 -3.39 -1.65
N PRO A 202 -8.00 -3.46 -2.99
CA PRO A 202 -8.89 -4.27 -3.81
C PRO A 202 -8.80 -5.76 -3.46
N ALA A 203 -9.87 -6.30 -2.88
CA ALA A 203 -9.87 -7.66 -2.32
C ALA A 203 -9.46 -8.75 -3.33
N TRP A 204 -9.81 -8.59 -4.60
CA TRP A 204 -9.44 -9.56 -5.64
C TRP A 204 -7.93 -9.71 -5.84
N ARG A 205 -7.14 -8.63 -5.62
CA ARG A 205 -5.66 -8.67 -5.69
C ARG A 205 -5.09 -9.52 -4.56
N VAL A 206 -5.66 -9.42 -3.36
CA VAL A 206 -5.27 -10.24 -2.21
C VAL A 206 -5.67 -11.70 -2.43
N VAL A 207 -6.89 -11.95 -2.90
CA VAL A 207 -7.37 -13.30 -3.24
C VAL A 207 -6.46 -13.96 -4.28
N LEU A 208 -6.06 -13.23 -5.32
CA LEU A 208 -5.10 -13.72 -6.33
C LEU A 208 -3.79 -14.19 -5.68
N MET A 209 -3.21 -13.38 -4.79
CA MET A 209 -1.97 -13.74 -4.09
C MET A 209 -2.17 -14.95 -3.17
N LEU A 210 -3.25 -14.99 -2.38
CA LEU A 210 -3.54 -16.10 -1.46
C LEU A 210 -3.73 -17.43 -2.23
N VAL A 211 -4.56 -17.44 -3.26
CA VAL A 211 -4.79 -18.62 -4.11
C VAL A 211 -3.50 -19.08 -4.78
N THR A 212 -2.66 -18.13 -5.22
CA THR A 212 -1.35 -18.45 -5.80
C THR A 212 -0.43 -19.11 -4.78
N VAL A 213 -0.30 -18.56 -3.57
CA VAL A 213 0.50 -19.17 -2.50
C VAL A 213 0.01 -20.59 -2.21
N LEU A 214 -1.30 -20.78 -2.08
CA LEU A 214 -1.87 -22.11 -1.86
C LEU A 214 -1.56 -23.07 -3.00
N ALA A 215 -1.73 -22.65 -4.27
CA ALA A 215 -1.41 -23.48 -5.44
C ALA A 215 0.07 -23.84 -5.55
N LEU A 216 0.96 -22.93 -5.13
CA LEU A 216 2.40 -23.19 -5.09
C LEU A 216 2.78 -24.17 -3.97
N VAL A 217 2.04 -24.20 -2.87
CA VAL A 217 2.26 -25.15 -1.77
C VAL A 217 1.62 -26.51 -2.09
N PHE A 218 0.38 -26.53 -2.56
CA PHE A 218 -0.42 -27.72 -2.84
C PHE A 218 -1.13 -27.60 -4.19
N HIS A 219 -0.76 -28.48 -5.12
CA HIS A 219 -1.19 -28.36 -6.51
C HIS A 219 -2.64 -28.87 -6.71
N PRO A 220 -3.54 -28.11 -7.38
CA PRO A 220 -4.93 -28.50 -7.57
C PRO A 220 -5.15 -29.81 -8.34
N ALA A 221 -4.21 -30.29 -9.16
CA ALA A 221 -4.40 -31.57 -9.85
C ALA A 221 -4.03 -32.80 -9.00
N MET A 222 -3.42 -32.62 -7.82
CA MET A 222 -3.18 -33.74 -6.91
C MET A 222 -4.49 -34.24 -6.33
N ASP A 223 -5.30 -33.32 -5.80
CA ASP A 223 -6.63 -33.58 -5.27
C ASP A 223 -7.44 -32.29 -5.35
N ARG A 224 -8.37 -32.24 -6.32
CA ARG A 224 -9.19 -31.06 -6.59
C ARG A 224 -10.13 -30.76 -5.42
N GLY A 225 -10.70 -31.79 -4.79
CA GLY A 225 -11.64 -31.63 -3.69
C GLY A 225 -10.95 -31.05 -2.46
N ARG A 226 -9.77 -31.58 -2.13
CA ARG A 226 -8.96 -31.07 -1.03
C ARG A 226 -8.41 -29.66 -1.30
N PHE A 227 -7.96 -29.38 -2.52
CA PHE A 227 -7.54 -28.03 -2.90
C PHE A 227 -8.69 -27.03 -2.72
N ALA A 228 -9.90 -27.36 -3.18
CA ALA A 228 -11.08 -26.53 -3.00
C ALA A 228 -11.40 -26.30 -1.52
N MET A 229 -11.35 -27.35 -0.68
CA MET A 229 -11.55 -27.23 0.76
C MET A 229 -10.53 -26.30 1.42
N LEU A 230 -9.24 -26.47 1.14
CA LEU A 230 -8.17 -25.61 1.69
C LEU A 230 -8.30 -24.16 1.21
N CYS A 231 -8.69 -23.97 -0.05
CA CYS A 231 -8.96 -22.65 -0.62
C CYS A 231 -10.14 -21.99 0.12
N THR A 232 -11.25 -22.70 0.30
CA THR A 232 -12.42 -22.21 1.04
C THR A 232 -12.05 -21.83 2.48
N ALA A 233 -11.27 -22.66 3.19
CA ALA A 233 -10.83 -22.34 4.55
C ALA A 233 -9.95 -21.08 4.60
N MET A 234 -9.02 -20.93 3.65
CA MET A 234 -8.17 -19.76 3.53
C MET A 234 -8.96 -18.49 3.20
N LEU A 235 -9.94 -18.57 2.29
CA LEU A 235 -10.81 -17.44 1.95
C LEU A 235 -11.75 -17.07 3.11
N ALA A 236 -12.26 -18.04 3.87
CA ALA A 236 -13.00 -17.77 5.10
C ALA A 236 -12.12 -17.03 6.12
N GLY A 237 -10.86 -17.46 6.28
CA GLY A 237 -9.87 -16.75 7.09
C GLY A 237 -9.64 -15.31 6.61
N TYR A 238 -9.55 -15.09 5.30
CA TYR A 238 -9.41 -13.74 4.73
C TYR A 238 -10.64 -12.86 4.99
N VAL A 239 -11.87 -13.40 4.94
CA VAL A 239 -13.08 -12.65 5.28
C VAL A 239 -13.07 -12.23 6.76
N VAL A 240 -12.69 -13.13 7.67
CA VAL A 240 -12.55 -12.79 9.11
C VAL A 240 -11.44 -11.75 9.31
N PHE A 241 -10.34 -11.85 8.56
CA PHE A 241 -9.28 -10.85 8.56
C PHE A 241 -9.77 -9.47 8.11
N LEU A 242 -10.62 -9.41 7.08
CA LEU A 242 -11.22 -8.15 6.63
C LEU A 242 -12.14 -7.54 7.69
N ASP A 243 -12.94 -8.34 8.40
CA ASP A 243 -13.75 -7.85 9.53
C ASP A 243 -12.85 -7.26 10.64
N TRP A 244 -11.75 -7.94 10.99
CA TRP A 244 -10.75 -7.40 11.91
C TRP A 244 -10.17 -6.07 11.41
N CYS A 245 -9.78 -6.00 10.13
CA CYS A 245 -9.21 -4.79 9.53
C CYS A 245 -10.18 -3.60 9.60
N VAL A 246 -11.45 -3.81 9.24
CA VAL A 246 -12.49 -2.77 9.31
C VAL A 246 -12.69 -2.28 10.75
N ARG A 247 -12.82 -3.20 11.70
CA ARG A 247 -12.98 -2.85 13.12
C ARG A 247 -11.79 -2.06 13.66
N ARG A 248 -10.57 -2.46 13.29
CA ARG A 248 -9.34 -1.79 13.72
C ARG A 248 -9.24 -0.38 13.16
N VAL A 249 -9.57 -0.18 11.88
CA VAL A 249 -9.57 1.14 11.24
C VAL A 249 -10.66 2.06 11.81
N ASP A 250 -11.88 1.54 12.01
CA ASP A 250 -13.02 2.38 12.38
C ASP A 250 -13.10 2.72 13.88
N ARG A 251 -12.60 1.86 14.77
CA ARG A 251 -12.83 1.98 16.22
C ARG A 251 -11.64 2.49 17.02
N ASP A 252 -10.49 2.73 16.36
CA ASP A 252 -9.18 2.90 17.01
C ASP A 252 -9.00 1.91 18.19
N ALA A 253 -9.54 0.69 17.99
CA ALA A 253 -9.78 -0.23 19.07
C ALA A 253 -8.43 -0.76 19.55
N ALA A 254 -7.94 -0.19 20.64
CA ALA A 254 -6.73 -0.62 21.32
C ALA A 254 -6.87 -2.03 21.97
N GLY A 255 -8.05 -2.63 21.90
CA GLY A 255 -8.35 -3.94 22.48
C GLY A 255 -7.91 -5.13 21.62
N PHE A 256 -7.68 -6.26 22.28
CA PHE A 256 -7.47 -7.55 21.63
C PHE A 256 -8.74 -7.99 20.92
N ASP A 257 -8.64 -8.34 19.64
CA ASP A 257 -9.75 -8.82 18.83
C ASP A 257 -9.45 -10.27 18.38
N TRP A 258 -10.33 -11.19 18.75
CA TRP A 258 -10.23 -12.62 18.42
C TRP A 258 -10.30 -12.90 16.91
N ASN A 259 -10.82 -11.99 16.11
CA ASN A 259 -10.86 -12.15 14.66
C ASN A 259 -9.45 -12.28 14.07
N PHE A 260 -8.45 -11.56 14.60
CA PHE A 260 -7.07 -11.65 14.09
C PHE A 260 -6.45 -13.05 14.25
N PRO A 261 -6.38 -13.65 15.45
CA PRO A 261 -5.84 -14.99 15.60
C PRO A 261 -6.70 -16.07 14.91
N VAL A 262 -8.03 -15.92 14.86
CA VAL A 262 -8.90 -16.86 14.12
C VAL A 262 -8.59 -16.81 12.62
N ALA A 263 -8.49 -15.62 12.04
CA ALA A 263 -8.13 -15.44 10.64
C ALA A 263 -6.74 -16.03 10.34
N ALA A 264 -5.75 -15.72 11.18
CA ALA A 264 -4.41 -16.29 11.07
C ALA A 264 -4.42 -17.82 11.16
N GLY A 265 -5.18 -18.39 12.10
CA GLY A 265 -5.33 -19.84 12.26
C GLY A 265 -5.91 -20.52 11.03
N LEU A 266 -6.95 -19.93 10.42
CA LEU A 266 -7.55 -20.46 9.20
C LEU A 266 -6.60 -20.39 8.00
N MET A 267 -5.97 -19.23 7.76
CA MET A 267 -5.07 -19.04 6.62
C MET A 267 -3.78 -19.85 6.75
N LEU A 268 -3.10 -19.77 7.88
CA LEU A 268 -1.85 -20.50 8.11
C LEU A 268 -2.12 -22.00 8.28
N GLY A 269 -3.22 -22.38 8.93
CA GLY A 269 -3.64 -23.78 9.06
C GLY A 269 -3.85 -24.44 7.69
N ALA A 270 -4.52 -23.75 6.76
CA ALA A 270 -4.67 -24.23 5.39
C ALA A 270 -3.32 -24.46 4.70
N LEU A 271 -2.36 -23.53 4.84
CA LEU A 271 -1.02 -23.67 4.27
C LEU A 271 -0.19 -24.80 4.91
N VAL A 272 -0.29 -24.99 6.22
CA VAL A 272 0.39 -26.07 6.94
C VAL A 272 -0.17 -27.43 6.51
N LEU A 273 -1.50 -27.57 6.42
CA LEU A 273 -2.13 -28.79 5.92
C LEU A 273 -1.73 -29.08 4.48
N ALA A 274 -1.85 -28.07 3.59
CA ALA A 274 -1.39 -28.11 2.20
C ALA A 274 0.05 -28.64 2.08
N TRP A 275 0.97 -28.11 2.88
CA TRP A 275 2.37 -28.51 2.88
C TRP A 275 2.60 -29.94 3.39
N ARG A 276 1.90 -30.35 4.46
CA ARG A 276 1.98 -31.72 5.00
C ARG A 276 1.49 -32.74 3.98
N ASP A 277 0.42 -32.43 3.26
CA ASP A 277 -0.15 -33.32 2.26
C ASP A 277 0.72 -33.42 1.02
N ALA A 278 1.28 -32.29 0.58
CA ALA A 278 2.23 -32.28 -0.52
C ALA A 278 3.45 -33.17 -0.25
N LYS A 279 3.90 -33.27 1.01
CA LYS A 279 5.00 -34.18 1.40
C LYS A 279 4.61 -35.65 1.36
N ARG A 280 3.38 -36.02 1.72
CA ARG A 280 2.94 -37.43 1.75
C ARG A 280 2.95 -38.06 0.36
N VAL A 281 2.57 -37.30 -0.67
CA VAL A 281 2.55 -37.77 -2.06
C VAL A 281 3.95 -37.97 -2.66
N VAL A 282 4.99 -37.34 -2.09
CA VAL A 282 6.38 -37.54 -2.55
C VAL A 282 7.00 -38.82 -1.98
N VAL A 283 6.45 -39.35 -0.87
CA VAL A 283 7.05 -40.46 -0.12
C VAL A 283 6.36 -41.80 -0.39
N GLY A 284 5.10 -41.79 -0.86
CA GLY A 284 4.36 -42.99 -1.25
C GLY A 284 4.28 -43.14 -2.75
#